data_AF-A0AA89B1I0-F1
#
_entry.id   AF-A0AA89B1I0-F1
#
_cell.length_a   1.000
_cell.length_b   1.000
_cell.length_c   1.000
_cell.angle_alpha   90.00
_cell.angle_beta   90.00
_cell.angle_gamma   90.00
#
_symmetry.space_group_name_H-M   'P 1'
#
loop_
_entity.id
_entity.type
_entity.pdbx_description
1 polymer ?
#
loop_
_entity_poly.entity_id
_entity_poly.type
_entity_poly.pdbx_seq_one_letter_code
_entity_poly.pdbx_strand_id
1 'polypeptide(L)'
;MAFASYSPYSLRPIDHPSFSKCPSLRRNSQFRPSGIRATVALEPDSSTQLQNPSEVDLFACAVCYEPLIRKGPPGFNLPAIYRSGFKCPKCKKSYSSKNVYLDLTVTAGAKEYDEFKPARTELFRSPLVSFLYERGWRQNFNLSGFPGPDEEFKMAQEYFKPAEGGLLVDVSCGSGLFSRKFATSGTYSRVVALDFSENMLRQCYDFIKQDDTILNSNLALVRADVSRLPFSSGSVDAVHAGAALHCWPSPSNAIAEINRILRSGGVFVGTTFLRDSSSTPAILRPFRQRVQQNYTYLTKEEIEDLCTSCGLTNYTSKVQQSFIMFSAQKP
;
A
#
# COMPACT_ATOMS: atom_id res chain seq x y z
N MET A 1 -13.20 48.54 -33.87
CA MET A 1 -11.90 49.20 -33.58
C MET A 1 -11.21 48.37 -32.50
N ALA A 2 -9.96 47.92 -32.62
CA ALA A 2 -9.03 47.96 -33.76
C ALA A 2 -8.17 46.67 -33.79
N PHE A 3 -7.46 46.39 -34.89
CA PHE A 3 -6.70 45.14 -35.13
C PHE A 3 -5.17 45.35 -35.07
N ALA A 4 -4.44 44.32 -34.62
CA ALA A 4 -3.06 43.97 -35.03
C ALA A 4 -2.74 42.52 -34.54
N SER A 5 -2.19 41.51 -35.25
CA SER A 5 -1.78 41.23 -36.65
C SER A 5 -0.26 41.07 -36.95
N TYR A 6 0.25 39.84 -36.81
CA TYR A 6 1.53 39.32 -37.37
C TYR A 6 2.85 39.96 -36.85
N SER A 7 4.05 39.37 -36.99
CA SER A 7 4.51 38.14 -37.68
C SER A 7 5.72 37.48 -36.94
N PRO A 8 6.18 36.25 -37.30
CA PRO A 8 7.16 35.48 -36.51
C PRO A 8 8.59 35.38 -37.11
N TYR A 9 9.54 34.98 -36.26
CA TYR A 9 10.85 34.40 -36.61
C TYR A 9 11.11 33.23 -35.63
N SER A 10 11.76 32.09 -35.89
CA SER A 10 12.52 31.48 -37.00
C SER A 10 13.68 30.73 -36.30
N LEU A 11 13.73 29.40 -36.40
CA LEU A 11 14.75 28.56 -35.74
C LEU A 11 16.07 28.54 -36.53
N ARG A 12 17.21 28.41 -35.84
CA ARG A 12 18.45 27.81 -36.38
C ARG A 12 19.18 26.94 -35.33
N PRO A 13 19.99 25.95 -35.75
CA PRO A 13 20.70 25.03 -34.85
C PRO A 13 22.02 25.61 -34.34
N ILE A 14 22.70 24.87 -33.46
CA ILE A 14 24.09 25.12 -33.02
C ILE A 14 24.93 23.88 -33.38
N ASP A 15 26.10 24.10 -33.96
CA ASP A 15 26.93 23.07 -34.61
C ASP A 15 27.82 22.24 -33.67
N HIS A 16 28.20 21.05 -34.13
CA HIS A 16 29.29 20.25 -33.56
C HIS A 16 30.67 20.72 -34.09
N PRO A 17 31.66 20.97 -33.23
CA PRO A 17 33.06 21.03 -33.65
C PRO A 17 33.65 19.61 -33.81
N SER A 18 34.42 19.36 -34.88
CA SER A 18 35.09 18.08 -35.12
C SER A 18 36.54 18.24 -35.59
N PHE A 19 37.48 17.70 -34.80
CA PHE A 19 38.93 17.60 -35.05
C PHE A 19 39.48 16.47 -34.16
N SER A 20 40.56 15.75 -34.46
CA SER A 20 41.22 15.39 -35.74
C SER A 20 42.16 14.18 -35.46
N LYS A 21 42.74 13.54 -36.48
CA LYS A 21 43.47 12.24 -36.35
C LYS A 21 45.01 12.35 -36.36
N CYS A 22 45.64 11.27 -35.88
CA CYS A 22 47.03 10.82 -36.17
C CYS A 22 48.19 11.58 -35.46
N PRO A 23 49.42 11.00 -35.40
CA PRO A 23 49.91 9.78 -36.07
C PRO A 23 50.43 8.66 -35.13
N SER A 24 50.94 7.60 -35.76
CA SER A 24 51.49 6.38 -35.13
C SER A 24 53.02 6.39 -35.01
N LEU A 25 53.56 5.48 -34.19
CA LEU A 25 54.98 5.11 -34.16
C LEU A 25 55.14 3.58 -34.26
N ARG A 26 56.31 3.12 -34.74
CA ARG A 26 56.60 1.72 -35.11
C ARG A 26 57.94 1.26 -34.54
N ARG A 27 58.01 -0.05 -34.20
CA ARG A 27 59.25 -0.85 -33.98
C ARG A 27 60.07 -0.43 -32.75
N ASN A 28 60.83 -1.30 -32.07
CA ASN A 28 61.59 -2.45 -32.60
C ASN A 28 61.56 -3.71 -31.70
N SER A 29 62.25 -4.78 -32.14
CA SER A 29 62.21 -6.14 -31.59
C SER A 29 63.48 -6.56 -30.84
N GLN A 30 63.37 -7.46 -29.85
CA GLN A 30 64.44 -8.40 -29.48
C GLN A 30 63.94 -9.64 -28.70
N PHE A 31 64.78 -10.68 -28.65
CA PHE A 31 64.64 -12.00 -28.00
C PHE A 31 65.84 -12.18 -27.05
N ARG A 32 65.92 -13.07 -26.04
CA ARG A 32 65.11 -14.21 -25.48
C ARG A 32 65.71 -14.49 -24.06
N PRO A 33 65.39 -15.57 -23.29
CA PRO A 33 64.30 -16.57 -23.33
C PRO A 33 63.61 -16.82 -21.95
N SER A 34 62.81 -17.89 -21.87
CA SER A 34 62.58 -18.76 -20.69
C SER A 34 62.10 -18.17 -19.37
N GLY A 35 60.84 -18.45 -19.01
CA GLY A 35 60.29 -18.25 -17.67
C GLY A 35 58.81 -18.65 -17.57
N ILE A 36 58.51 -19.95 -17.55
CA ILE A 36 57.13 -20.41 -17.35
C ILE A 36 56.75 -20.19 -15.88
N ARG A 37 55.92 -19.17 -15.63
CA ARG A 37 55.28 -18.94 -14.33
C ARG A 37 53.81 -18.63 -14.57
N ALA A 38 52.94 -19.57 -14.21
CA ALA A 38 51.49 -19.43 -14.39
C ALA A 38 50.91 -18.43 -13.38
N THR A 39 50.99 -17.13 -13.69
CA THR A 39 50.20 -16.11 -13.02
C THR A 39 48.76 -16.18 -13.52
N VAL A 40 47.85 -16.65 -12.68
CA VAL A 40 46.41 -16.52 -12.93
C VAL A 40 46.08 -15.04 -12.96
N ALA A 41 45.80 -14.51 -14.16
CA ALA A 41 45.24 -13.18 -14.29
C ALA A 41 43.79 -13.22 -13.81
N LEU A 42 43.52 -12.57 -12.69
CA LEU A 42 42.15 -12.19 -12.33
C LEU A 42 41.74 -11.09 -13.29
N GLU A 43 41.04 -11.44 -14.36
CA GLU A 43 40.33 -10.44 -15.16
C GLU A 43 39.30 -9.74 -14.25
N PRO A 44 39.17 -8.40 -14.34
CA PRO A 44 38.15 -7.70 -13.59
C PRO A 44 36.80 -8.08 -14.17
N ASP A 45 36.10 -8.98 -13.47
CA ASP A 45 34.82 -9.57 -13.89
C ASP A 45 33.78 -8.45 -14.10
N SER A 46 33.67 -7.98 -15.34
CA SER A 46 32.81 -6.87 -15.73
C SER A 46 31.36 -7.33 -15.91
N SER A 47 30.91 -8.24 -15.05
CA SER A 47 29.53 -8.63 -14.84
C SER A 47 28.74 -7.47 -14.23
N THR A 48 28.53 -6.45 -15.06
CA THR A 48 27.46 -5.47 -14.89
C THR A 48 26.16 -6.25 -14.97
N GLN A 49 25.71 -6.78 -13.83
CA GLN A 49 24.45 -7.52 -13.75
C GLN A 49 23.35 -6.56 -14.20
N LEU A 50 22.81 -6.79 -15.41
CA LEU A 50 21.56 -6.15 -15.81
C LEU A 50 20.52 -6.61 -14.79
N GLN A 51 20.07 -5.67 -13.96
CA GLN A 51 19.03 -5.92 -12.99
C GLN A 51 17.80 -6.45 -13.74
N ASN A 52 17.29 -7.62 -13.33
CA ASN A 52 16.10 -8.20 -13.94
C ASN A 52 14.97 -7.15 -13.94
N PRO A 53 14.32 -6.83 -15.08
CA PRO A 53 13.27 -5.81 -15.15
C PRO A 53 11.98 -6.12 -14.36
N SER A 54 11.99 -7.14 -13.51
CA SER A 54 10.83 -7.70 -12.79
C SER A 54 10.72 -7.30 -11.31
N GLU A 55 11.77 -6.78 -10.67
CA GLU A 55 11.65 -6.14 -9.35
C GLU A 55 11.50 -4.62 -9.48
N VAL A 56 10.39 -4.19 -10.10
CA VAL A 56 9.86 -2.85 -9.86
C VAL A 56 9.40 -2.80 -8.39
N ASP A 57 10.06 -1.98 -7.57
CA ASP A 57 9.69 -1.80 -6.16
C ASP A 57 8.22 -1.36 -6.07
N LEU A 58 7.43 -2.12 -5.31
CA LEU A 58 5.98 -1.95 -5.17
C LEU A 58 5.59 -0.54 -4.66
N PHE A 59 6.43 0.04 -3.81
CA PHE A 59 6.07 1.25 -3.08
C PHE A 59 6.32 2.52 -3.89
N ALA A 60 5.32 3.40 -3.90
CA ALA A 60 5.39 4.73 -4.48
C ALA A 60 5.42 5.82 -3.39
N CYS A 61 5.96 6.97 -3.76
CA CYS A 61 6.08 8.11 -2.86
C CYS A 61 4.71 8.74 -2.55
N ALA A 62 4.23 8.64 -1.30
CA ALA A 62 2.96 9.23 -0.86
C ALA A 62 2.81 10.75 -1.12
N VAL A 63 3.90 11.47 -1.43
CA VAL A 63 3.88 12.89 -1.82
C VAL A 63 3.56 13.08 -3.31
N CYS A 64 4.14 12.28 -4.21
CA CYS A 64 4.14 12.55 -5.65
C CYS A 64 3.98 11.32 -6.57
N TYR A 65 3.60 10.17 -6.00
CA TYR A 65 3.31 8.87 -6.64
C TYR A 65 4.40 8.26 -7.54
N GLU A 66 5.60 8.83 -7.50
CA GLU A 66 6.77 8.26 -8.16
C GLU A 66 7.24 6.98 -7.45
N PRO A 67 7.58 5.90 -8.16
CA PRO A 67 8.19 4.70 -7.56
C PRO A 67 9.39 5.02 -6.68
N LEU A 68 9.53 4.28 -5.57
CA LEU A 68 10.63 4.45 -4.63
C LEU A 68 11.80 3.53 -4.98
N ILE A 69 13.02 4.06 -4.89
CA ILE A 69 14.24 3.26 -5.00
C ILE A 69 14.58 2.72 -3.62
N ARG A 70 14.59 1.39 -3.46
CA ARG A 70 15.09 0.70 -2.26
C ARG A 70 16.59 0.85 -2.07
N LYS A 71 17.01 0.87 -0.81
CA LYS A 71 18.38 0.72 -0.32
C LYS A 71 18.37 -0.25 0.87
N GLY A 72 18.63 -1.52 0.59
CA GLY A 72 18.55 -2.61 1.55
C GLY A 72 18.53 -3.97 0.86
N PRO A 73 18.32 -5.07 1.59
CA PRO A 73 18.16 -6.40 1.00
C PRO A 73 16.88 -6.49 0.12
N PRO A 74 16.91 -7.31 -0.94
CA PRO A 74 15.73 -7.61 -1.75
C PRO A 74 14.72 -8.48 -0.97
N GLY A 75 13.52 -8.65 -1.52
CA GLY A 75 12.46 -9.47 -0.93
C GLY A 75 11.39 -8.68 -0.16
N PHE A 76 10.36 -9.41 0.26
CA PHE A 76 9.09 -8.85 0.72
C PHE A 76 8.70 -9.24 2.16
N ASN A 77 9.42 -10.17 2.78
CA ASN A 77 9.24 -10.52 4.19
C ASN A 77 9.67 -9.38 5.14
N LEU A 78 9.20 -9.44 6.38
CA LEU A 78 9.44 -8.40 7.38
C LEU A 78 10.94 -8.08 7.59
N PRO A 79 11.86 -9.06 7.71
CA PRO A 79 13.30 -8.77 7.81
C PRO A 79 13.87 -7.98 6.62
N ALA A 80 13.43 -8.27 5.38
CA ALA A 80 13.91 -7.58 4.19
C ALA A 80 13.39 -6.14 4.11
N ILE A 81 12.10 -5.95 4.40
CA ILE A 81 11.44 -4.64 4.42
C ILE A 81 12.03 -3.74 5.52
N TYR A 82 12.25 -4.25 6.73
CA TYR A 82 12.73 -3.43 7.85
C TYR A 82 14.19 -2.99 7.71
N ARG A 83 15.02 -3.80 7.05
CA ARG A 83 16.42 -3.48 6.74
C ARG A 83 16.57 -2.60 5.49
N SER A 84 15.46 -2.18 4.89
CA SER A 84 15.42 -1.32 3.71
C SER A 84 15.02 0.11 4.03
N GLY A 85 15.84 1.06 3.59
CA GLY A 85 15.42 2.45 3.38
C GLY A 85 14.88 2.62 1.96
N PHE A 86 14.02 3.61 1.75
CA PHE A 86 13.42 3.91 0.44
C PHE A 86 13.59 5.40 0.11
N LYS A 87 13.86 5.74 -1.15
CA LYS A 87 14.02 7.14 -1.58
C LYS A 87 13.29 7.43 -2.88
N CYS A 88 12.50 8.50 -2.89
CA CYS A 88 11.87 8.99 -4.10
C CYS A 88 12.93 9.65 -5.02
N PRO A 89 13.07 9.25 -6.29
CA PRO A 89 14.01 9.89 -7.22
C PRO A 89 13.60 11.33 -7.59
N LYS A 90 12.31 11.65 -7.52
CA LYS A 90 11.70 12.94 -7.91
C LYS A 90 11.77 13.97 -6.80
N CYS A 91 10.88 13.91 -5.80
CA CYS A 91 10.84 14.86 -4.67
C CYS A 91 11.96 14.67 -3.62
N LYS A 92 12.87 13.70 -3.84
CA LYS A 92 14.03 13.37 -2.96
C LYS A 92 13.68 12.93 -1.53
N LYS A 93 12.41 12.91 -1.11
CA LYS A 93 11.97 12.41 0.21
C LYS A 93 12.46 10.97 0.42
N SER A 94 12.96 10.72 1.63
CA SER A 94 13.34 9.39 2.10
C SER A 94 12.34 8.88 3.13
N TYR A 95 12.21 7.55 3.18
CA TYR A 95 11.38 6.78 4.06
C TYR A 95 12.21 5.64 4.66
N SER A 96 11.86 5.22 5.87
CA SER A 96 12.59 4.18 6.60
C SER A 96 11.66 3.48 7.60
N SER A 97 12.03 2.28 8.03
CA SER A 97 11.27 1.57 9.05
C SER A 97 11.46 2.17 10.45
N LYS A 98 10.37 2.19 11.23
CA LYS A 98 10.34 2.60 12.64
C LYS A 98 10.14 1.38 13.53
N ASN A 99 11.23 0.73 13.92
CA ASN A 99 11.24 -0.52 14.69
C ASN A 99 10.64 -1.73 13.96
N VAL A 100 9.33 -1.71 13.68
CA VAL A 100 8.51 -2.90 13.35
C VAL A 100 7.48 -2.67 12.23
N TYR A 101 7.65 -1.60 11.45
CA TYR A 101 6.88 -1.32 10.23
C TYR A 101 7.65 -0.28 9.39
N LEU A 102 7.39 -0.26 8.07
CA LEU A 102 7.91 0.76 7.15
C LEU A 102 7.01 2.00 7.19
N ASP A 103 7.53 3.17 7.57
CA ASP A 103 6.71 4.40 7.59
C ASP A 103 6.75 5.12 6.23
N LEU A 104 5.63 5.01 5.50
CA LEU A 104 5.41 5.63 4.18
C LEU A 104 4.46 6.84 4.24
N THR A 105 4.11 7.33 5.43
CA THR A 105 3.27 8.53 5.57
C THR A 105 3.93 9.78 4.97
N VAL A 106 3.12 10.77 4.57
CA VAL A 106 3.62 12.08 4.10
C VAL A 106 4.52 12.74 5.17
N THR A 107 4.21 12.51 6.45
CA THR A 107 4.92 13.01 7.63
C THR A 107 6.11 12.14 8.07
N ALA A 108 6.39 11.01 7.40
CA ALA A 108 7.53 10.15 7.73
C ALA A 108 8.86 10.92 7.74
N GLY A 109 9.63 10.80 8.82
CA GLY A 109 10.89 11.52 9.03
C GLY A 109 10.77 12.95 9.59
N ALA A 110 9.55 13.48 9.79
CA ALA A 110 9.36 14.72 10.54
C ALA A 110 9.71 14.53 12.03
N LYS A 111 10.34 15.53 12.64
CA LYS A 111 10.65 15.55 14.09
C LYS A 111 9.64 16.33 14.91
N GLU A 112 9.13 17.43 14.35
CA GLU A 112 8.34 18.46 15.04
C GLU A 112 7.10 18.81 14.18
N TYR A 113 6.20 17.85 14.03
CA TYR A 113 4.90 18.07 13.41
C TYR A 113 3.85 17.24 14.14
N ASP A 114 3.09 17.88 15.02
CA ASP A 114 1.95 17.25 15.68
C ASP A 114 0.67 17.55 14.89
N GLU A 115 0.30 16.60 14.04
CA GLU A 115 -0.92 16.66 13.27
C GLU A 115 -2.13 16.60 14.20
N PHE A 116 -3.12 17.50 14.00
CA PHE A 116 -4.37 17.48 14.75
C PHE A 116 -5.12 16.17 14.45
N LYS A 117 -5.02 15.19 15.36
CA LYS A 117 -5.71 13.90 15.18
C LYS A 117 -7.19 14.12 15.50
N PRO A 118 -8.11 13.90 14.55
CA PRO A 118 -9.53 13.99 14.86
C PRO A 118 -9.90 12.83 15.81
N ALA A 119 -10.62 13.15 16.89
CA ALA A 119 -10.94 12.25 18.01
C ALA A 119 -11.46 10.87 17.59
N ARG A 120 -12.19 10.80 16.45
CA ARG A 120 -12.60 9.59 15.73
C ARG A 120 -11.52 8.51 15.59
N THR A 121 -10.26 8.91 15.46
CA THR A 121 -9.10 8.01 15.29
C THR A 121 -8.34 7.74 16.58
N GLU A 122 -8.52 8.55 17.63
CA GLU A 122 -7.69 8.47 18.84
C GLU A 122 -7.96 7.21 19.65
N LEU A 123 -9.20 6.72 19.64
CA LEU A 123 -9.59 5.46 20.29
C LEU A 123 -8.70 4.31 19.80
N PHE A 124 -8.63 4.06 18.49
CA PHE A 124 -7.78 3.02 17.88
C PHE A 124 -6.27 3.36 17.83
N ARG A 125 -5.87 4.49 18.42
CA ARG A 125 -4.48 4.85 18.70
C ARG A 125 -4.09 4.62 20.16
N SER A 126 -5.04 4.38 21.06
CA SER A 126 -4.76 4.02 22.46
C SER A 126 -4.19 2.60 22.56
N PRO A 127 -3.03 2.37 23.21
CA PRO A 127 -2.47 1.03 23.41
C PRO A 127 -3.43 0.04 24.08
N LEU A 128 -4.29 0.52 24.99
CA LEU A 128 -5.30 -0.29 25.68
C LEU A 128 -6.39 -0.76 24.71
N VAL A 129 -6.85 0.11 23.81
CA VAL A 129 -7.87 -0.22 22.81
C VAL A 129 -7.33 -1.23 21.81
N SER A 130 -6.11 -1.00 21.30
CA SER A 130 -5.39 -1.97 20.47
C SER A 130 -5.32 -3.32 21.19
N PHE A 131 -4.76 -3.37 22.40
CA PHE A 131 -4.62 -4.61 23.19
C PHE A 131 -5.94 -5.38 23.36
N LEU A 132 -7.06 -4.69 23.58
CA LEU A 132 -8.39 -5.27 23.78
C LEU A 132 -9.13 -5.61 22.47
N TYR A 133 -8.71 -5.09 21.31
CA TYR A 133 -9.47 -5.16 20.06
C TYR A 133 -9.78 -6.59 19.61
N GLU A 134 -8.76 -7.45 19.52
CA GLU A 134 -8.92 -8.89 19.24
C GLU A 134 -9.26 -9.72 20.50
N ARG A 135 -9.13 -9.14 21.72
CA ARG A 135 -9.33 -9.84 23.01
C ARG A 135 -10.75 -9.68 23.59
N GLY A 136 -11.74 -9.45 22.75
CA GLY A 136 -13.15 -9.39 23.16
C GLY A 136 -13.96 -8.29 22.47
N TRP A 137 -13.33 -7.22 21.97
CA TRP A 137 -14.09 -6.13 21.34
C TRP A 137 -14.67 -6.54 19.99
N ARG A 138 -13.87 -7.06 19.06
CA ARG A 138 -14.37 -7.45 17.73
C ARG A 138 -15.44 -8.55 17.82
N GLN A 139 -15.38 -9.41 18.83
CA GLN A 139 -16.37 -10.45 19.10
C GLN A 139 -17.77 -9.86 19.38
N ASN A 140 -17.87 -8.66 19.95
CA ASN A 140 -19.14 -7.95 20.15
C ASN A 140 -19.77 -7.47 18.83
N PHE A 141 -19.03 -7.44 17.71
CA PHE A 141 -19.57 -7.01 16.41
C PHE A 141 -20.66 -7.98 15.89
N ASN A 142 -20.68 -9.23 16.40
CA ASN A 142 -21.73 -10.20 16.13
C ASN A 142 -23.13 -9.66 16.53
N LEU A 143 -23.22 -8.84 17.58
CA LEU A 143 -24.46 -8.16 18.02
C LEU A 143 -24.96 -7.10 17.01
N SER A 144 -24.12 -6.73 16.03
CA SER A 144 -24.45 -5.81 14.93
C SER A 144 -24.65 -6.52 13.58
N GLY A 145 -24.54 -7.85 13.56
CA GLY A 145 -24.74 -8.70 12.38
C GLY A 145 -23.46 -9.22 11.70
N PHE A 146 -22.26 -8.97 12.24
CA PHE A 146 -21.03 -9.57 11.70
C PHE A 146 -21.04 -11.10 11.88
N PRO A 147 -20.56 -11.89 10.90
CA PRO A 147 -20.64 -13.36 10.93
C PRO A 147 -19.49 -14.02 11.71
N GLY A 148 -18.68 -13.25 12.43
CA GLY A 148 -17.41 -13.72 13.02
C GLY A 148 -16.25 -13.73 12.01
N PRO A 149 -14.98 -13.71 12.49
CA PRO A 149 -13.82 -13.41 11.65
C PRO A 149 -13.45 -14.52 10.66
N ASP A 150 -13.79 -15.78 10.94
CA ASP A 150 -13.52 -16.90 10.02
C ASP A 150 -14.48 -16.91 8.83
N GLU A 151 -15.75 -16.58 9.06
CA GLU A 151 -16.76 -16.50 8.00
C GLU A 151 -16.62 -15.19 7.21
N GLU A 152 -16.32 -14.07 7.88
CA GLU A 152 -15.96 -12.80 7.23
C GLU A 152 -14.73 -12.99 6.31
N PHE A 153 -13.72 -13.77 6.74
CA PHE A 153 -12.59 -14.13 5.90
C PHE A 153 -12.98 -14.98 4.68
N LYS A 154 -13.79 -16.04 4.85
CA LYS A 154 -14.28 -16.85 3.72
C LYS A 154 -15.08 -16.03 2.72
N MET A 155 -16.01 -15.20 3.21
CA MET A 155 -16.81 -14.31 2.37
C MET A 155 -15.94 -13.34 1.57
N ALA A 156 -14.84 -12.85 2.14
CA ALA A 156 -13.86 -12.04 1.41
C ALA A 156 -13.04 -12.87 0.39
N GLN A 157 -12.61 -14.09 0.72
CA GLN A 157 -11.95 -15.00 -0.23
C GLN A 157 -12.82 -15.27 -1.46
N GLU A 158 -14.12 -15.52 -1.29
CA GLU A 158 -15.06 -15.73 -2.41
C GLU A 158 -15.10 -14.54 -3.39
N TYR A 159 -15.02 -13.30 -2.90
CA TYR A 159 -14.93 -12.11 -3.74
C TYR A 159 -13.55 -11.91 -4.37
N PHE A 160 -12.47 -12.36 -3.72
CA PHE A 160 -11.09 -12.20 -4.20
C PHE A 160 -10.62 -13.29 -5.19
N LYS A 161 -11.46 -14.25 -5.58
CA LYS A 161 -11.15 -15.26 -6.61
C LYS A 161 -10.52 -14.71 -7.91
N PRO A 162 -10.90 -13.53 -8.45
CA PRO A 162 -10.24 -12.92 -9.61
C PRO A 162 -8.82 -12.39 -9.37
N ALA A 163 -8.35 -12.37 -8.12
CA ALA A 163 -7.08 -11.80 -7.67
C ALA A 163 -6.17 -12.82 -6.95
N GLU A 164 -6.48 -14.12 -7.02
CA GLU A 164 -5.61 -15.19 -6.52
C GLU A 164 -4.23 -15.18 -7.21
N GLY A 165 -3.20 -15.63 -6.48
CA GLY A 165 -1.79 -15.47 -6.85
C GLY A 165 -1.28 -14.02 -6.79
N GLY A 166 -2.16 -13.03 -6.74
CA GLY A 166 -1.83 -11.61 -6.77
C GLY A 166 -1.26 -11.03 -5.47
N LEU A 167 -1.08 -9.71 -5.49
CA LEU A 167 -0.81 -8.87 -4.33
C LEU A 167 -2.12 -8.42 -3.67
N LEU A 168 -2.27 -8.73 -2.38
CA LEU A 168 -3.34 -8.19 -1.52
C LEU A 168 -2.81 -7.08 -0.60
N VAL A 169 -3.58 -5.99 -0.45
CA VAL A 169 -3.34 -4.94 0.55
C VAL A 169 -4.53 -4.87 1.51
N ASP A 170 -4.29 -5.17 2.79
CA ASP A 170 -5.25 -5.05 3.88
C ASP A 170 -5.12 -3.64 4.49
N VAL A 171 -6.01 -2.72 4.11
CA VAL A 171 -5.97 -1.30 4.52
C VAL A 171 -6.79 -1.05 5.78
N SER A 172 -6.21 -0.30 6.71
CA SER A 172 -6.69 -0.19 8.10
C SER A 172 -6.75 -1.56 8.79
N CYS A 173 -5.70 -2.37 8.62
CA CYS A 173 -5.64 -3.75 9.11
C CYS A 173 -5.75 -3.88 10.65
N GLY A 174 -5.61 -2.78 11.40
CA GLY A 174 -5.57 -2.79 12.85
C GLY A 174 -4.45 -3.71 13.36
N SER A 175 -4.77 -4.54 14.35
CA SER A 175 -3.87 -5.56 14.87
C SER A 175 -3.65 -6.77 13.93
N GLY A 176 -4.13 -6.72 12.68
CA GLY A 176 -3.70 -7.61 11.59
C GLY A 176 -4.42 -8.95 11.49
N LEU A 177 -5.59 -9.10 12.10
CA LEU A 177 -6.37 -10.35 12.09
C LEU A 177 -6.57 -10.95 10.70
N PHE A 178 -6.90 -10.13 9.70
CA PHE A 178 -7.09 -10.58 8.31
C PHE A 178 -5.76 -10.66 7.56
N SER A 179 -4.88 -9.67 7.69
CA SER A 179 -3.50 -9.71 7.18
C SER A 179 -2.79 -11.04 7.48
N ARG A 180 -2.87 -11.54 8.73
CA ARG A 180 -2.31 -12.85 9.11
C ARG A 180 -2.99 -13.99 8.35
N LYS A 181 -4.32 -14.04 8.34
CA LYS A 181 -5.10 -15.07 7.62
C LYS A 181 -4.76 -15.12 6.12
N PHE A 182 -4.71 -13.98 5.44
CA PHE A 182 -4.32 -13.87 4.02
C PHE A 182 -2.87 -14.31 3.78
N ALA A 183 -1.95 -14.04 4.72
CA ALA A 183 -0.56 -14.48 4.61
C ALA A 183 -0.43 -16.01 4.82
N THR A 184 -1.22 -16.59 5.73
CA THR A 184 -1.22 -18.05 6.01
C THR A 184 -1.97 -18.89 4.98
N SER A 185 -2.86 -18.32 4.18
CA SER A 185 -3.74 -19.12 3.30
C SER A 185 -3.04 -19.65 2.04
N GLY A 186 -1.87 -19.11 1.68
CA GLY A 186 -1.17 -19.45 0.44
C GLY A 186 -1.82 -18.88 -0.84
N THR A 187 -2.96 -18.20 -0.72
CA THR A 187 -3.76 -17.67 -1.84
C THR A 187 -3.04 -16.54 -2.61
N TYR A 188 -2.13 -15.80 -1.96
CA TYR A 188 -1.53 -14.57 -2.49
C TYR A 188 -0.01 -14.68 -2.55
N SER A 189 0.61 -14.14 -3.60
CA SER A 189 2.08 -14.10 -3.69
C SER A 189 2.70 -13.12 -2.68
N ARG A 190 1.96 -12.06 -2.33
CA ARG A 190 2.36 -10.99 -1.40
C ARG A 190 1.15 -10.42 -0.66
N VAL A 191 1.32 -10.07 0.61
CA VAL A 191 0.31 -9.40 1.44
C VAL A 191 0.92 -8.16 2.10
N VAL A 192 0.21 -7.04 2.13
CA VAL A 192 0.59 -5.84 2.90
C VAL A 192 -0.43 -5.57 3.99
N ALA A 193 0.02 -5.60 5.25
CA ALA A 193 -0.69 -5.08 6.40
C ALA A 193 -0.46 -3.56 6.49
N LEU A 194 -1.49 -2.76 6.23
CA LEU A 194 -1.40 -1.30 6.17
C LEU A 194 -2.33 -0.64 7.20
N ASP A 195 -1.78 0.19 8.07
CA ASP A 195 -2.55 1.00 9.03
C ASP A 195 -1.89 2.39 9.26
N PHE A 196 -2.60 3.33 9.86
CA PHE A 196 -2.06 4.65 10.24
C PHE A 196 -1.56 4.68 11.70
N SER A 197 -2.09 3.81 12.54
CA SER A 197 -1.83 3.71 13.99
C SER A 197 -0.57 2.89 14.27
N GLU A 198 0.47 3.55 14.79
CA GLU A 198 1.73 2.89 15.17
C GLU A 198 1.52 1.78 16.21
N ASN A 199 0.50 1.90 17.08
CA ASN A 199 0.21 0.94 18.13
C ASN A 199 -0.51 -0.32 17.60
N MET A 200 -1.37 -0.16 16.59
CA MET A 200 -1.97 -1.28 15.87
C MET A 200 -0.91 -2.10 15.12
N LEU A 201 0.00 -1.43 14.40
CA LEU A 201 1.09 -2.09 13.68
C LEU A 201 2.08 -2.81 14.61
N ARG A 202 2.39 -2.22 15.78
CA ARG A 202 3.19 -2.89 16.82
C ARG A 202 2.52 -4.18 17.30
N GLN A 203 1.24 -4.14 17.65
CA GLN A 203 0.51 -5.33 18.08
C GLN A 203 0.35 -6.36 16.96
N CYS A 204 0.15 -5.93 15.72
CA CYS A 204 0.13 -6.81 14.55
C CYS A 204 1.46 -7.57 14.44
N TYR A 205 2.58 -6.87 14.55
CA TYR A 205 3.91 -7.48 14.59
C TYR A 205 4.13 -8.41 15.78
N ASP A 206 3.66 -8.04 16.97
CA ASP A 206 3.80 -8.87 18.17
C ASP A 206 2.95 -10.15 18.08
N PHE A 207 1.79 -10.12 17.39
CA PHE A 207 1.03 -11.33 17.03
C PHE A 207 1.70 -12.15 15.92
N ILE A 208 2.27 -11.52 14.89
CA ILE A 208 3.03 -12.22 13.84
C ILE A 208 4.25 -12.95 14.46
N LYS A 209 4.91 -12.34 15.44
CA LYS A 209 6.00 -12.95 16.21
C LYS A 209 5.62 -14.18 17.04
N GLN A 210 4.34 -14.45 17.24
CA GLN A 210 3.87 -15.66 17.92
C GLN A 210 3.65 -16.84 16.94
N ASP A 211 3.89 -16.62 15.64
CA ASP A 211 3.72 -17.61 14.58
C ASP A 211 4.93 -17.58 13.62
N ASP A 212 5.86 -18.52 13.81
CA ASP A 212 7.08 -18.65 12.99
C ASP A 212 6.80 -18.90 11.50
N THR A 213 5.60 -19.38 11.14
CA THR A 213 5.20 -19.56 9.73
C THR A 213 4.97 -18.21 9.04
N ILE A 214 4.48 -17.22 9.78
CA ILE A 214 4.18 -15.88 9.24
C ILE A 214 5.43 -15.01 9.20
N LEU A 215 6.37 -15.15 10.15
CA LEU A 215 7.59 -14.33 10.24
C LEU A 215 8.44 -14.34 8.94
N ASN A 216 8.42 -15.46 8.20
CA ASN A 216 9.17 -15.62 6.95
C ASN A 216 8.29 -15.54 5.68
N SER A 217 6.98 -15.35 5.83
CA SER A 217 6.03 -15.20 4.72
C SER A 217 6.26 -13.90 3.94
N ASN A 218 5.65 -13.79 2.75
CA ASN A 218 5.64 -12.55 1.95
C ASN A 218 4.62 -11.52 2.51
N LEU A 219 4.68 -11.28 3.82
CA LEU A 219 3.90 -10.25 4.52
C LEU A 219 4.79 -9.03 4.79
N ALA A 220 4.30 -7.84 4.45
CA ALA A 220 4.94 -6.56 4.75
C ALA A 220 4.06 -5.70 5.69
N LEU A 221 4.68 -5.11 6.71
CA LEU A 221 4.03 -4.17 7.64
C LEU A 221 4.35 -2.72 7.26
N VAL A 222 3.32 -1.95 6.90
CA VAL A 222 3.44 -0.60 6.35
C VAL A 222 2.56 0.38 7.15
N ARG A 223 3.14 1.53 7.51
CA ARG A 223 2.38 2.66 8.03
C ARG A 223 2.11 3.67 6.92
N ALA A 224 0.83 3.94 6.66
CA ALA A 224 0.40 4.91 5.66
C ALA A 224 -0.97 5.51 5.98
N ASP A 225 -1.36 6.53 5.23
CA ASP A 225 -2.73 7.06 5.21
C ASP A 225 -3.51 6.40 4.07
N VAL A 226 -4.74 5.95 4.33
CA VAL A 226 -5.64 5.37 3.32
C VAL A 226 -6.10 6.40 2.29
N SER A 227 -6.03 7.70 2.60
CA SER A 227 -6.25 8.80 1.64
C SER A 227 -5.00 9.20 0.85
N ARG A 228 -3.85 8.52 1.06
CA ARG A 228 -2.58 8.72 0.32
C ARG A 228 -1.79 7.40 0.20
N LEU A 229 -2.36 6.41 -0.48
CA LEU A 229 -1.84 5.03 -0.52
C LEU A 229 -0.50 4.94 -1.28
N PRO A 230 0.57 4.40 -0.66
CA PRO A 230 1.94 4.49 -1.15
C PRO A 230 2.29 3.38 -2.16
N PHE A 231 1.42 3.19 -3.16
CA PHE A 231 1.59 2.21 -4.23
C PHE A 231 1.47 2.89 -5.60
N SER A 232 2.15 2.32 -6.60
CA SER A 232 2.02 2.76 -7.99
C SER A 232 0.57 2.58 -8.47
N SER A 233 0.11 3.47 -9.34
CA SER A 233 -1.23 3.32 -9.94
C SER A 233 -1.26 2.06 -10.81
N GLY A 234 -2.30 1.22 -10.67
CA GLY A 234 -2.40 -0.02 -11.44
C GLY A 234 -1.52 -1.19 -10.98
N SER A 235 -1.07 -1.21 -9.71
CA SER A 235 -0.09 -2.19 -9.21
C SER A 235 -0.59 -3.17 -8.13
N VAL A 236 -1.85 -3.07 -7.71
CA VAL A 236 -2.44 -3.90 -6.66
C VAL A 236 -3.61 -4.72 -7.21
N ASP A 237 -3.74 -5.97 -6.76
CA ASP A 237 -4.67 -6.94 -7.35
C ASP A 237 -5.93 -7.11 -6.50
N ALA A 238 -5.75 -7.12 -5.18
CA ALA A 238 -6.81 -7.14 -4.18
C ALA A 238 -6.59 -6.05 -3.12
N VAL A 239 -7.65 -5.35 -2.74
CA VAL A 239 -7.68 -4.48 -1.55
C VAL A 239 -8.77 -4.94 -0.59
N HIS A 240 -8.41 -5.14 0.68
CA HIS A 240 -9.32 -5.50 1.76
C HIS A 240 -9.44 -4.36 2.77
N ALA A 241 -10.64 -4.11 3.31
CA ALA A 241 -10.89 -3.09 4.34
C ALA A 241 -11.87 -3.60 5.42
N GLY A 242 -11.37 -4.41 6.36
CA GLY A 242 -12.18 -5.14 7.34
C GLY A 242 -12.66 -4.30 8.54
N ALA A 243 -13.95 -3.94 8.55
CA ALA A 243 -14.60 -3.06 9.52
C ALA A 243 -14.00 -1.62 9.57
N ALA A 244 -13.54 -1.10 8.44
CA ALA A 244 -12.69 0.09 8.39
C ALA A 244 -13.42 1.41 8.07
N LEU A 245 -14.36 1.41 7.10
CA LEU A 245 -14.84 2.63 6.42
C LEU A 245 -15.35 3.72 7.38
N HIS A 246 -16.10 3.35 8.42
CA HIS A 246 -16.66 4.32 9.37
C HIS A 246 -15.61 5.10 10.18
N CYS A 247 -14.37 4.59 10.27
CA CYS A 247 -13.24 5.28 10.88
C CYS A 247 -12.59 6.32 9.95
N TRP A 248 -12.66 6.14 8.63
CA TRP A 248 -11.94 6.95 7.63
C TRP A 248 -12.39 8.43 7.62
N PRO A 249 -11.49 9.42 7.82
CA PRO A 249 -11.84 10.84 7.82
C PRO A 249 -12.46 11.34 6.50
N SER A 250 -12.06 10.77 5.38
CA SER A 250 -12.67 10.99 4.06
C SER A 250 -12.80 9.65 3.32
N PRO A 251 -13.99 9.01 3.36
CA PRO A 251 -14.22 7.75 2.64
C PRO A 251 -14.08 7.89 1.11
N SER A 252 -14.45 9.04 0.55
CA SER A 252 -14.28 9.33 -0.89
C SER A 252 -12.82 9.36 -1.31
N ASN A 253 -11.95 10.09 -0.60
CA ASN A 253 -10.52 10.13 -0.91
C ASN A 253 -9.86 8.75 -0.74
N ALA A 254 -10.29 7.98 0.27
CA ALA A 254 -9.84 6.60 0.48
C ALA A 254 -10.21 5.68 -0.69
N ILE A 255 -11.48 5.69 -1.13
CA ILE A 255 -11.97 4.84 -2.22
C ILE A 255 -11.36 5.28 -3.57
N ALA A 256 -11.13 6.58 -3.78
CA ALA A 256 -10.43 7.10 -4.96
C ALA A 256 -8.95 6.62 -5.02
N GLU A 257 -8.23 6.61 -3.89
CA GLU A 257 -6.88 6.04 -3.83
C GLU A 257 -6.88 4.52 -4.04
N ILE A 258 -7.88 3.81 -3.50
CA ILE A 258 -8.06 2.36 -3.73
C ILE A 258 -8.26 2.08 -5.22
N ASN A 259 -9.14 2.81 -5.90
CA ASN A 259 -9.29 2.70 -7.36
C ASN A 259 -7.98 3.05 -8.08
N ARG A 260 -7.24 4.09 -7.65
CA ARG A 260 -5.96 4.44 -8.28
C ARG A 260 -4.96 3.28 -8.22
N ILE A 261 -4.77 2.66 -7.06
CA ILE A 261 -3.74 1.61 -6.88
C ILE A 261 -4.12 0.26 -7.51
N LEU A 262 -5.42 -0.07 -7.60
CA LEU A 262 -5.87 -1.32 -8.22
C LEU A 262 -5.48 -1.38 -9.71
N ARG A 263 -5.12 -2.57 -10.21
CA ARG A 263 -5.05 -2.90 -11.65
C ARG A 263 -6.46 -3.00 -12.25
N SER A 264 -6.60 -2.91 -13.58
CA SER A 264 -7.87 -3.23 -14.26
C SER A 264 -8.25 -4.69 -13.94
N GLY A 265 -9.54 -4.93 -13.64
CA GLY A 265 -10.03 -6.19 -13.08
C GLY A 265 -9.67 -6.45 -11.60
N GLY A 266 -8.90 -5.56 -10.97
CA GLY A 266 -8.56 -5.64 -9.54
C GLY A 266 -9.75 -5.40 -8.64
N VAL A 267 -9.78 -6.07 -7.48
CA VAL A 267 -10.97 -6.18 -6.61
C VAL A 267 -10.78 -5.41 -5.31
N PHE A 268 -11.76 -4.59 -4.93
CA PHE A 268 -11.90 -4.01 -3.59
C PHE A 268 -13.02 -4.71 -2.82
N VAL A 269 -12.71 -5.26 -1.64
CA VAL A 269 -13.71 -5.79 -0.69
C VAL A 269 -13.62 -5.00 0.62
N GLY A 270 -14.76 -4.47 1.07
CA GLY A 270 -14.87 -3.76 2.34
C GLY A 270 -15.95 -4.32 3.24
N THR A 271 -15.74 -4.25 4.55
CA THR A 271 -16.80 -4.45 5.54
C THR A 271 -16.92 -3.24 6.46
N THR A 272 -18.14 -2.91 6.89
CA THR A 272 -18.38 -1.82 7.84
C THR A 272 -19.75 -1.95 8.50
N PHE A 273 -20.05 -1.01 9.41
CA PHE A 273 -21.37 -0.83 10.00
C PHE A 273 -22.16 0.20 9.19
N LEU A 274 -23.42 -0.11 8.89
CA LEU A 274 -24.39 0.81 8.32
C LEU A 274 -24.96 1.76 9.39
N ARG A 275 -25.31 2.98 8.98
CA ARG A 275 -26.00 3.99 9.81
C ARG A 275 -27.36 3.48 10.29
N ASP A 276 -28.08 2.84 9.39
CA ASP A 276 -29.42 2.30 9.56
C ASP A 276 -29.45 0.82 9.18
N SER A 277 -30.14 0.00 9.97
CA SER A 277 -30.54 -1.35 9.58
C SER A 277 -32.04 -1.42 9.35
N SER A 278 -32.50 -2.36 8.52
CA SER A 278 -33.92 -2.71 8.40
C SER A 278 -34.57 -3.13 9.72
N SER A 279 -33.76 -3.57 10.69
CA SER A 279 -34.16 -3.93 12.06
C SER A 279 -34.14 -2.76 13.07
N THR A 280 -33.74 -1.55 12.69
CA THR A 280 -33.67 -0.40 13.62
C THR A 280 -35.04 0.29 13.72
N PRO A 281 -35.72 0.31 14.88
CA PRO A 281 -36.98 1.03 15.04
C PRO A 281 -36.80 2.52 14.78
N ALA A 282 -37.70 3.11 13.97
CA ALA A 282 -37.57 4.50 13.52
C ALA A 282 -37.42 5.52 14.67
N ILE A 283 -38.06 5.26 15.81
CA ILE A 283 -38.00 6.09 17.03
C ILE A 283 -36.59 6.15 17.67
N LEU A 284 -35.71 5.17 17.41
CA LEU A 284 -34.35 5.13 17.96
C LEU A 284 -33.30 5.80 17.05
N ARG A 285 -33.65 6.11 15.79
CA ARG A 285 -32.74 6.76 14.82
C ARG A 285 -32.13 8.08 15.35
N PRO A 286 -32.90 9.03 15.93
CA PRO A 286 -32.34 10.32 16.38
C PRO A 286 -31.37 10.17 17.55
N PHE A 287 -31.60 9.16 18.42
CA PHE A 287 -30.70 8.85 19.53
C PHE A 287 -29.39 8.25 19.03
N ARG A 288 -29.46 7.29 18.08
CA ARG A 288 -28.28 6.66 17.48
C ARG A 288 -27.39 7.71 16.81
N GLN A 289 -27.97 8.62 16.02
CA GLN A 289 -27.26 9.73 15.35
C GLN A 289 -26.53 10.68 16.33
N ARG A 290 -27.02 10.85 17.57
CA ARG A 290 -26.35 11.64 18.62
C ARG A 290 -25.20 10.89 19.31
N VAL A 291 -25.24 9.56 19.36
CA VAL A 291 -24.12 8.74 19.89
C VAL A 291 -23.03 8.54 18.82
N GLN A 292 -23.42 8.53 17.55
CA GLN A 292 -22.54 8.28 16.40
C GLN A 292 -21.65 9.47 15.96
N GLN A 293 -21.66 10.60 16.66
CA GLN A 293 -20.99 11.86 16.27
C GLN A 293 -19.51 11.72 15.88
N ASN A 294 -18.80 10.73 16.43
CA ASN A 294 -17.38 10.50 16.17
C ASN A 294 -17.08 9.55 14.99
N TYR A 295 -18.07 9.02 14.26
CA TYR A 295 -17.83 8.06 13.18
C TYR A 295 -18.74 8.28 11.96
N THR A 296 -18.19 8.10 10.76
CA THR A 296 -18.92 8.28 9.50
C THR A 296 -19.65 7.00 9.11
N TYR A 297 -20.77 6.71 9.77
CA TYR A 297 -21.65 5.60 9.35
C TYR A 297 -22.45 6.00 8.11
N LEU A 298 -22.41 5.15 7.09
CA LEU A 298 -23.04 5.35 5.79
C LEU A 298 -24.26 4.43 5.62
N THR A 299 -25.15 4.71 4.67
CA THR A 299 -26.13 3.72 4.18
C THR A 299 -25.50 2.78 3.14
N LYS A 300 -26.24 1.76 2.69
CA LYS A 300 -25.77 0.87 1.60
C LYS A 300 -25.61 1.66 0.30
N GLU A 301 -26.55 2.56 0.05
CA GLU A 301 -26.66 3.41 -1.14
C GLU A 301 -25.52 4.43 -1.15
N GLU A 302 -25.24 5.09 -0.02
CA GLU A 302 -24.09 5.99 0.10
C GLU A 302 -22.74 5.29 -0.15
N ILE A 303 -22.61 3.98 0.16
CA ILE A 303 -21.40 3.19 -0.15
C ILE A 303 -21.34 2.82 -1.65
N GLU A 304 -22.48 2.51 -2.26
CA GLU A 304 -22.63 2.18 -3.69
C GLU A 304 -22.33 3.41 -4.57
N ASP A 305 -22.90 4.56 -4.22
CA ASP A 305 -22.63 5.87 -4.83
C ASP A 305 -21.16 6.28 -4.68
N LEU A 306 -20.54 6.06 -3.50
CA LEU A 306 -19.12 6.35 -3.31
C LEU A 306 -18.21 5.44 -4.15
N CYS A 307 -18.51 4.14 -4.26
CA CYS A 307 -17.74 3.24 -5.11
C CYS A 307 -17.83 3.65 -6.59
N THR A 308 -19.05 3.89 -7.09
CA THR A 308 -19.29 4.22 -8.49
C THR A 308 -18.78 5.61 -8.88
N SER A 309 -18.99 6.63 -8.05
CA SER A 309 -18.46 7.99 -8.29
C SER A 309 -16.93 8.07 -8.23
N CYS A 310 -16.28 7.18 -7.47
CA CYS A 310 -14.82 7.03 -7.49
C CYS A 310 -14.30 6.22 -8.70
N GLY A 311 -15.18 5.74 -9.58
CA GLY A 311 -14.83 5.02 -10.81
C GLY A 311 -14.65 3.51 -10.67
N LEU A 312 -15.19 2.89 -9.61
CA LEU A 312 -15.30 1.43 -9.50
C LEU A 312 -16.61 0.93 -10.13
N THR A 313 -16.59 -0.28 -10.66
CA THR A 313 -17.70 -0.96 -11.33
C THR A 313 -18.03 -2.28 -10.63
N ASN A 314 -19.01 -3.03 -11.16
CA ASN A 314 -19.38 -4.38 -10.68
C ASN A 314 -19.68 -4.45 -9.16
N TYR A 315 -20.28 -3.39 -8.61
CA TYR A 315 -20.62 -3.32 -7.20
C TYR A 315 -21.65 -4.39 -6.81
N THR A 316 -21.36 -5.13 -5.75
CA THR A 316 -22.27 -6.10 -5.12
C THR A 316 -22.15 -5.99 -3.60
N SER A 317 -23.22 -6.31 -2.86
CA SER A 317 -23.19 -6.29 -1.40
C SER A 317 -24.09 -7.34 -0.76
N LYS A 318 -23.71 -7.74 0.46
CA LYS A 318 -24.46 -8.61 1.38
C LYS A 318 -24.64 -7.84 2.68
N VAL A 319 -25.88 -7.71 3.16
CA VAL A 319 -26.24 -6.96 4.37
C VAL A 319 -26.89 -7.89 5.38
N GLN A 320 -26.46 -7.82 6.63
CA GLN A 320 -27.03 -8.57 7.76
C GLN A 320 -27.17 -7.64 8.96
N GLN A 321 -28.41 -7.31 9.34
CA GLN A 321 -28.68 -6.26 10.32
C GLN A 321 -27.98 -4.93 9.96
N SER A 322 -26.95 -4.53 10.71
CA SER A 322 -26.12 -3.34 10.44
C SER A 322 -24.74 -3.68 9.86
N PHE A 323 -24.37 -4.96 9.72
CA PHE A 323 -23.18 -5.36 8.96
C PHE A 323 -23.46 -5.26 7.47
N ILE A 324 -22.50 -4.69 6.73
CA ILE A 324 -22.39 -4.82 5.28
C ILE A 324 -21.01 -5.39 4.93
N MET A 325 -20.99 -6.37 4.04
CA MET A 325 -19.85 -6.65 3.18
C MET A 325 -20.20 -6.22 1.76
N PHE A 326 -19.29 -5.56 1.07
CA PHE A 326 -19.45 -5.20 -0.33
C PHE A 326 -18.16 -5.47 -1.11
N SER A 327 -18.31 -5.67 -2.41
CA SER A 327 -17.21 -5.85 -3.36
C SER A 327 -17.46 -4.97 -4.57
N ALA A 328 -16.40 -4.34 -5.08
CA ALA A 328 -16.39 -3.59 -6.33
C ALA A 328 -15.07 -3.85 -7.08
N GLN A 329 -15.03 -3.55 -8.37
CA GLN A 329 -13.87 -3.81 -9.23
C GLN A 329 -13.43 -2.53 -9.94
N LYS A 330 -12.16 -2.49 -10.36
CA LYS A 330 -11.72 -1.49 -11.32
C LYS A 330 -11.98 -1.97 -12.75
N PRO A 331 -12.55 -1.13 -13.64
CA PRO A 331 -12.69 -1.46 -15.06
C PRO A 331 -11.35 -1.63 -15.79
#